data_AF-G0PF94-F1
#
_entry.id   AF-G0PF94-F1
#
_cell.length_a   1.000
_cell.length_b   1.000
_cell.length_c   1.000
_cell.angle_alpha   90.00
_cell.angle_beta   90.00
_cell.angle_gamma   90.00
#
_symmetry.space_group_name_H-M   'P 1'
#
loop_
_entity.id
_entity.type
_entity.pdbx_description
1 polymer ?
#
loop_
_entity_poly.entity_id
_entity_poly.type
_entity_poly.pdbx_seq_one_letter_code
_entity_poly.pdbx_strand_id
1 'polypeptide(L)' 'MVHYKLSYFPIRFAGEIPRQILAYAGQKFEDNRIPQADWPALKSS' A
#
# COMPACT_ATOMS: atom_id res chain seq x y z
N MET A 1 10.96 -12.38 11.72
CA MET A 1 11.12 -11.60 10.48
C MET A 1 9.94 -10.65 10.37
N VAL A 2 10.12 -9.43 9.86
CA VAL A 2 9.05 -8.43 9.75
C VAL A 2 8.33 -8.58 8.41
N HIS A 3 7.00 -8.51 8.42
CA HIS A 3 6.16 -8.52 7.23
C HIS A 3 5.55 -7.13 7.02
N TYR A 4 5.68 -6.60 5.81
CA TYR A 4 5.12 -5.30 5.44
C TYR A 4 3.92 -5.48 4.51
N LYS A 5 2.84 -4.75 4.78
CA LYS A 5 1.68 -4.59 3.90
C LYS A 5 1.44 -3.11 3.67
N LEU A 6 1.51 -2.68 2.42
CA LEU A 6 1.22 -1.32 2.00
C LEU A 6 -0.20 -1.27 1.44
N SER A 7 -1.10 -0.59 2.14
CA SER A 7 -2.48 -0.37 1.68
C SER A 7 -2.65 1.03 1.10
N TYR A 8 -3.00 1.15 -0.18
CA TYR A 8 -3.25 2.43 -0.84
C TYR A 8 -4.22 2.28 -2.01
N PHE A 9 -4.73 3.39 -2.53
CA PHE A 9 -5.56 3.38 -3.75
C PHE A 9 -4.77 2.83 -4.97
N PRO A 10 -5.45 2.38 -6.05
CA PRO A 10 -4.81 1.91 -7.28
C PRO A 10 -4.23 3.05 -8.13
N ILE A 11 -3.56 4.01 -7.48
CA ILE A 11 -2.85 5.15 -8.05
C ILE A 11 -1.47 5.25 -7.38
N ARG A 12 -0.56 6.03 -7.97
CA ARG A 12 0.82 6.20 -7.47
C ARG A 12 0.85 7.13 -6.26
N PHE A 13 0.78 8.45 -6.49
CA PHE A 13 0.72 9.51 -5.48
C PHE A 13 1.51 9.19 -4.19
N ALA A 14 0.91 9.38 -3.01
CA ALA A 14 1.60 9.19 -1.73
C ALA A 14 1.96 7.71 -1.47
N GLY A 15 1.29 6.76 -2.13
CA GLY A 15 1.60 5.34 -2.02
C GLY A 15 2.87 4.92 -2.77
N GLU A 16 3.37 5.73 -3.69
CA GLU A 16 4.52 5.35 -4.52
C GLU A 16 5.85 5.47 -3.79
N ILE A 17 6.01 6.47 -2.94
CA ILE A 17 7.22 6.71 -2.15
C ILE A 17 7.60 5.45 -1.32
N PRO A 18 6.69 4.87 -0.49
CA PRO A 18 7.03 3.65 0.25
C PRO A 18 7.30 2.44 -0.67
N ARG A 19 6.64 2.31 -1.82
CA ARG A 19 6.94 1.22 -2.78
C ARG A 19 8.39 1.31 -3.29
N GLN A 20 8.82 2.51 -3.67
CA GLN A 20 10.18 2.73 -4.16
C GLN A 20 11.24 2.43 -3.09
N ILE A 21 11.01 2.85 -1.84
CA ILE A 21 11.90 2.57 -0.72
C ILE A 21 12.02 1.06 -0.47
N LEU A 22 10.89 0.35 -0.40
CA LEU A 22 10.88 -1.09 -0.14
C LEU A 22 11.53 -1.87 -1.29
N ALA A 23 11.27 -1.47 -2.53
CA ALA A 23 11.91 -2.06 -3.71
C ALA A 23 13.44 -1.83 -3.72
N TYR A 24 13.88 -0.59 -3.45
CA TYR A 24 15.30 -0.24 -3.38
C TYR A 24 16.04 -1.04 -2.29
N ALA A 25 15.38 -1.27 -1.16
CA ALA A 25 15.93 -2.07 -0.06
C ALA A 25 15.90 -3.59 -0.30
N GLY A 26 15.31 -4.07 -1.41
CA GLY A 26 15.09 -5.51 -1.65
C GLY A 26 14.09 -6.15 -0.66
N GLN A 27 13.30 -5.34 0.03
CA GLN A 27 12.37 -5.79 1.05
C GLN A 27 11.07 -6.32 0.41
N LYS A 28 10.69 -7.56 0.73
CA LYS A 28 9.39 -8.10 0.32
C LYS A 28 8.26 -7.42 1.10
N PHE A 29 7.20 -7.04 0.37
CA PHE A 29 5.99 -6.46 0.93
C PHE A 29 4.75 -6.82 0.09
N GLU A 30 3.59 -6.79 0.71
CA GLU A 30 2.29 -6.90 0.03
C GLU A 30 1.83 -5.51 -0.45
N ASP A 31 1.64 -5.32 -1.75
CA ASP A 31 1.04 -4.11 -2.34
C ASP A 31 -0.49 -4.27 -2.44
N ASN A 32 -1.19 -3.93 -1.37
CA ASN A 32 -2.64 -4.05 -1.27
C ASN A 32 -3.33 -2.81 -1.85
N ARG A 33 -3.84 -2.93 -3.07
CA ARG A 33 -4.50 -1.83 -3.79
C ARG A 33 -6.00 -1.85 -3.54
N ILE A 34 -6.52 -0.79 -2.93
CA ILE A 34 -7.92 -0.69 -2.49
C ILE A 34 -8.71 0.12 -3.52
N PRO A 35 -9.67 -0.48 -4.25
CA PRO A 35 -10.62 0.25 -5.08
C PRO A 35 -11.39 1.30 -4.26
N GLN A 36 -11.72 2.43 -4.90
CA GLN A 36 -12.49 3.51 -4.24
C GLN A 36 -13.84 2.99 -3.68
N ALA A 37 -14.45 2.00 -4.33
CA ALA A 37 -15.72 1.40 -3.91
C ALA A 37 -15.61 0.64 -2.58
N ASP A 38 -14.43 0.09 -2.26
CA ASP A 38 -14.20 -0.71 -1.05
C ASP A 38 -13.74 0.17 0.13
N TRP A 39 -13.30 1.40 -0.16
CA TRP A 39 -12.79 2.33 0.85
C TRP A 39 -13.79 2.67 1.97
N PRO A 40 -15.09 2.90 1.70
CA PRO A 40 -16.07 3.16 2.76
C PRO A 40 -16.18 2.04 3.79
N ALA A 41 -15.95 0.78 3.39
CA ALA A 41 -15.98 -0.35 4.32
C ALA A 41 -14.74 -0.42 5.22
N LEU A 42 -13.62 0.17 4.80
CA LEU A 42 -12.34 0.14 5.50
C LEU A 42 -12.10 1.38 6.36
N LYS A 43 -12.63 2.53 5.93
CA LYS A 43 -12.55 3.78 6.69
C LYS A 43 -13.60 3.75 7.80
N SER A 44 -13.21 3.35 9.00
CA SER A 44 -14.05 3.54 10.19
C SER A 44 -14.42 5.02 10.32
N SER A 45 -15.70 5.29 10.59
CA SER A 45 -16.26 6.66 10.70
C SER A 45 -15.57 7.50 11.76
#